data_AF-A0A822BTX8-F1
#
_entry.id   AF-A0A822BTX8-F1
#
_cell.length_a   1.000
_cell.length_b   1.000
_cell.length_c   1.000
_cell.angle_alpha   90.00
_cell.angle_beta   90.00
_cell.angle_gamma   90.00
#
_symmetry.space_group_name_H-M   'P 1'
#
loop_
_entity.id
_entity.type
_entity.pdbx_description
1 polymer ?
#
loop_
_entity_poly.entity_id
_entity_poly.type
_entity_poly.pdbx_seq_one_letter_code
_entity_poly.pdbx_strand_id
1 'polypeptide(L)' 'MSKDIELPVRRQNYRLVIPHSEEQEAFAPIIGYAEEPIVPLDKACTPLIPIIFNILHYVSIALEHTPDNPSD' A
#
# COMPACT_ATOMS: atom_id res chain seq x y z
N MET A 1 -13.80 6.58 42.47
CA MET A 1 -12.43 6.00 42.46
C MET A 1 -12.39 5.00 41.33
N SER A 2 -12.03 5.44 40.12
CA SER A 2 -11.89 4.54 38.97
C SER A 2 -10.55 3.81 39.13
N LYS A 3 -10.60 2.47 39.17
CA LYS A 3 -9.40 1.65 39.18
C LYS A 3 -8.91 1.53 37.74
N ASP A 4 -7.73 2.05 37.47
CA ASP A 4 -7.03 1.81 36.21
C ASP A 4 -6.76 0.31 36.10
N ILE A 5 -7.33 -0.32 35.09
CA ILE A 5 -7.12 -1.73 34.78
C ILE A 5 -5.79 -1.80 34.04
N GLU A 6 -4.69 -2.03 34.76
CA GLU A 6 -3.40 -2.32 34.16
C GLU A 6 -3.48 -3.70 33.47
N LEU A 7 -3.57 -3.70 32.14
CA LEU A 7 -3.47 -4.89 31.32
C LEU A 7 -2.02 -5.39 31.33
N PRO A 8 -1.76 -6.69 31.64
CA PRO A 8 -0.40 -7.20 31.72
C PRO A 8 0.22 -7.30 30.33
N VAL A 9 1.20 -6.43 30.05
CA VAL A 9 2.00 -6.44 28.81
C VAL A 9 2.93 -7.65 28.83
N ARG A 10 2.48 -8.79 28.28
CA ARG A 10 3.36 -9.93 27.98
C ARG A 10 4.20 -9.63 26.74
N ARG A 11 5.47 -9.32 26.96
CA ARG A 11 6.48 -9.23 25.90
C ARG A 11 7.02 -10.63 25.58
N GLN A 12 6.72 -11.16 24.40
CA GLN A 12 7.50 -12.26 23.81
C GLN A 12 8.30 -11.68 22.64
N ASN A 13 9.63 -11.82 22.70
CA ASN A 13 10.57 -11.61 21.59
C ASN A 13 10.28 -10.34 20.76
N TYR A 14 10.50 -9.17 21.36
CA TYR A 14 10.56 -7.82 20.72
C TYR A 14 9.45 -7.42 19.74
N ARG A 15 8.40 -8.23 19.59
CA ARG A 15 7.22 -7.90 18.78
C ARG A 15 6.13 -7.43 19.73
N LEU A 16 5.68 -6.19 19.53
CA LEU A 16 4.41 -5.74 20.09
C LEU A 16 3.32 -6.60 19.44
N VAL A 17 2.84 -7.61 20.15
CA VAL A 17 1.58 -8.27 19.82
C VAL A 17 0.49 -7.31 20.27
N ILE A 18 0.14 -6.37 19.40
CA ILE A 18 -1.08 -5.60 19.56
C ILE A 18 -2.21 -6.63 19.41
N PRO A 19 -3.06 -6.88 20.42
CA PRO A 19 -4.27 -7.65 20.21
C PRO A 19 -5.15 -6.79 19.31
N HIS A 20 -5.06 -7.02 18.00
CA HIS A 20 -5.82 -6.26 17.02
C HIS A 20 -7.22 -6.86 16.98
N SER A 21 -8.11 -6.31 17.78
CA SER A 21 -9.55 -6.58 17.73
C SER A 21 -10.19 -5.97 16.48
N GLU A 22 -9.57 -6.07 15.30
CA GLU A 22 -10.01 -5.38 14.07
C GLU A 22 -9.65 -6.18 12.80
N GLU A 23 -9.85 -7.51 12.81
CA GLU A 23 -9.67 -8.33 11.60
C GLU A 23 -10.59 -7.87 10.45
N GLN A 24 -11.68 -7.17 10.75
CA GLN A 24 -12.66 -6.70 9.75
C GLN A 24 -12.18 -5.48 8.93
N GLU A 25 -11.37 -4.58 9.50
CA GLU A 25 -10.86 -3.42 8.72
C GLU A 25 -9.71 -3.82 7.79
N ALA A 26 -8.94 -4.85 8.13
CA ALA A 26 -7.80 -5.30 7.33
C ALA A 26 -8.17 -5.88 5.95
N PHE A 27 -9.40 -6.42 5.81
CA PHE A 27 -9.88 -7.01 4.54
C PHE A 27 -10.77 -6.08 3.71
N ALA A 28 -11.17 -4.92 4.25
CA ALA A 28 -12.05 -3.99 3.56
C ALA A 28 -11.55 -3.60 2.14
N PRO A 29 -10.24 -3.38 1.89
CA PRO A 29 -9.77 -3.09 0.54
C PRO A 29 -9.93 -4.27 -0.42
N ILE A 30 -9.72 -5.51 0.06
CA ILE A 30 -9.74 -6.73 -0.76
C ILE A 30 -11.17 -7.10 -1.16
N ILE A 31 -12.13 -6.91 -0.26
CA ILE A 31 -13.55 -7.18 -0.53
C ILE A 31 -14.03 -6.27 -1.68
N GLY A 32 -13.68 -4.98 -1.66
CA GLY A 32 -14.02 -4.05 -2.73
C GLY A 32 -13.45 -4.47 -4.10
N TYR A 33 -12.22 -4.96 -4.16
CA TYR A 33 -11.62 -5.49 -5.39
C TYR A 33 -12.31 -6.75 -5.92
N ALA A 34 -12.78 -7.64 -5.03
CA ALA A 34 -13.48 -8.85 -5.43
C ALA A 34 -14.89 -8.58 -5.98
N GLU A 35 -15.48 -7.45 -5.61
CA GLU A 35 -16.79 -6.99 -6.08
C GLU A 35 -16.72 -6.23 -7.41
N GLU A 36 -15.52 -5.87 -7.89
CA GLU A 36 -15.38 -5.22 -9.19
C GLU A 36 -15.77 -6.17 -10.34
N PRO A 37 -16.45 -5.64 -11.38
CA PRO A 37 -16.86 -6.45 -12.51
C PRO A 37 -15.63 -6.99 -13.26
N ILE A 38 -15.63 -8.30 -13.51
CA ILE A 38 -14.60 -8.93 -14.34
C ILE A 38 -14.74 -8.39 -15.77
N VAL A 39 -13.73 -7.65 -16.21
CA VAL A 39 -13.64 -7.12 -17.57
C VAL A 39 -12.63 -7.91 -18.40
N PRO A 40 -12.79 -7.95 -19.73
CA PRO A 40 -11.75 -8.42 -20.63
C PRO A 40 -10.40 -7.72 -20.40
N LEU A 41 -9.30 -8.44 -20.59
CA LEU A 41 -7.94 -7.95 -20.29
C LEU A 41 -7.60 -6.65 -21.03
N ASP A 42 -8.04 -6.50 -22.28
CA ASP A 42 -7.86 -5.29 -23.09
C ASP A 42 -8.55 -4.07 -22.46
N LYS A 43 -9.72 -4.28 -21.83
CA LYS A 43 -10.46 -3.23 -21.13
C LYS A 43 -9.82 -2.90 -19.78
N ALA A 44 -9.41 -3.91 -19.03
CA ALA A 44 -8.66 -3.72 -17.78
C ALA A 44 -7.37 -2.93 -18.00
N CYS A 45 -6.68 -3.14 -19.12
CA CYS A 45 -5.42 -2.46 -19.43
C CYS A 45 -5.58 -1.07 -20.09
N THR A 46 -6.80 -0.65 -20.45
CA THR A 46 -7.04 0.64 -21.11
C THR A 46 -6.47 1.84 -20.33
N PRO A 47 -6.58 1.91 -18.98
CA PRO A 47 -5.98 3.00 -18.19
C PRO A 47 -4.44 3.04 -18.23
N LEU A 48 -3.77 1.94 -18.60
CA LEU A 48 -2.31 1.88 -18.68
C LEU A 48 -1.76 2.46 -19.98
N ILE A 49 -2.59 2.57 -21.02
CA ILE A 49 -2.20 3.11 -22.33
C ILE A 49 -1.47 4.46 -22.23
N PRO A 50 -2.00 5.50 -21.55
CA PRO A 50 -1.29 6.77 -21.43
C PRO A 50 0.04 6.63 -20.67
N ILE A 51 0.11 5.76 -19.66
CA ILE A 51 1.36 5.51 -18.92
C ILE A 51 2.42 4.96 -19.87
N ILE A 52 2.06 3.96 -20.68
CA ILE A 52 2.96 3.34 -21.67
C ILE A 52 3.46 4.38 -22.68
N PHE A 53 2.56 5.21 -23.22
CA PHE A 53 2.96 6.27 -24.15
C PHE A 53 3.86 7.33 -23.50
N ASN A 54 3.70 7.58 -22.20
CA ASN A 54 4.49 8.57 -21.47
C ASN A 54 5.80 8.02 -20.90
N ILE A 55 6.11 6.71 -21.05
CA ILE A 55 7.34 6.12 -20.49
C ILE A 55 8.57 6.91 -20.94
N LEU A 56 8.70 7.20 -22.24
CA LEU A 56 9.87 7.92 -22.75
C LEU A 56 9.97 9.34 -22.19
N HIS A 57 8.84 10.00 -21.94
CA HIS A 57 8.80 11.32 -21.32
C HIS A 57 9.24 11.27 -19.84
N TYR A 58 8.78 10.27 -19.09
CA TYR A 58 9.24 10.08 -17.71
C TYR A 58 10.71 9.69 -17.64
N VAL A 59 11.20 8.89 -18.58
CA VAL A 59 12.63 8.56 -18.70
C VAL A 59 13.44 9.81 -18.99
N SER A 60 13.01 10.69 -19.89
CA SER A 60 13.73 11.95 -20.14
C SER A 60 13.75 12.84 -18.91
N ILE A 61 12.63 12.98 -18.19
CA ILE A 61 12.55 13.74 -16.94
C ILE A 61 13.50 13.15 -15.90
N ALA A 62 13.52 11.82 -15.75
CA ALA A 62 14.38 11.15 -14.79
C ALA A 62 15.86 11.38 -15.12
N LEU A 63 16.25 11.29 -16.39
CA LEU A 63 17.63 11.55 -16.82
C LEU A 63 18.04 13.02 -16.63
N GLU A 64 17.12 13.96 -16.82
CA GLU A 64 17.42 15.40 -16.68
C GLU A 64 17.49 15.85 -15.21
N HIS A 65 16.64 15.29 -14.35
CA HIS A 65 16.48 15.77 -12.98
C HIS A 65 17.09 14.89 -11.90
N THR A 66 17.55 13.68 -12.23
CA THR A 66 18.25 12.83 -11.26
C THR A 66 19.74 13.13 -11.34
N PRO A 67 20.38 13.65 -10.28
CA PRO A 67 21.81 13.86 -10.26
C PRO A 67 22.54 12.51 -10.36
N ASP A 68 23.61 12.46 -11.16
CA ASP A 68 24.41 11.24 -11.37
C ASP A 68 25.00 10.69 -10.06
N ASN A 69 25.25 11.57 -9.09
CA ASN A 69 25.68 11.20 -7.75
C ASN A 69 24.57 11.52 -6.73
N PRO A 70 24.23 10.57 -5.84
CA PRO A 70 23.36 10.86 -4.70
C PRO A 70 24.04 11.91 -3.80
N SER A 71 23.22 12.69 -3.07
CA SER A 71 23.75 13.53 -2.00
C SER A 71 24.45 12.67 -0.96
N ASP A 72 25.65 13.09 -0.56
CA ASP A 72 26.40 12.52 0.57
C ASP A 72 25.62 12.70 1.88
#